data_AF-A0A2V5LQ90-F1
#
_entry.id   AF-A0A2V5LQ90-F1
#
_cell.length_a   1.000
_cell.length_b   1.000
_cell.length_c   1.000
_cell.angle_alpha   90.00
_cell.angle_beta   90.00
_cell.angle_gamma   90.00
#
_symmetry.space_group_name_H-M   'P 1'
#
loop_
_entity.id
_entity.type
_entity.pdbx_description
1 polymer ?
#
loop_
_entity_poly.entity_id
_entity_poly.type
_entity_poly.pdbx_seq_one_letter_code
_entity_poly.pdbx_strand_id
1 'polypeptide(L)' 'MDHDWLLQNLDRVRIGLVEDGTAIGSAMAAAANRLNDKHSKSRALVLLTDGENNAGKIPPNTAAEAVKALKIH' A
#
# COMPACT_ATOMS: atom_id res chain seq x y z
N MET A 1 0.06 -4.09 -21.88
CA MET A 1 -1.22 -4.25 -21.14
C MET A 1 -1.13 -3.77 -19.70
N ASP A 2 -0.04 -4.03 -18.95
CA ASP A 2 0.08 -3.54 -17.56
C ASP A 2 0.36 -2.03 -17.43
N HIS A 3 1.13 -1.44 -18.35
CA HIS A 3 1.55 -0.04 -18.24
C HIS A 3 0.38 0.94 -18.38
N ASP A 4 -0.50 0.75 -19.36
CA ASP A 4 -1.64 1.64 -19.60
C ASP A 4 -2.65 1.60 -18.44
N TRP A 5 -2.88 0.42 -17.86
CA TRP A 5 -3.72 0.27 -16.67
C TRP A 5 -3.13 0.99 -15.46
N LEU A 6 -1.81 0.93 -15.26
CA LEU A 6 -1.13 1.64 -14.19
C LEU A 6 -1.26 3.16 -14.35
N LEU A 7 -1.04 3.67 -15.57
CA LEU A 7 -1.21 5.10 -15.89
C LEU A 7 -2.65 5.57 -15.64
N GLN A 8 -3.65 4.79 -16.06
CA GLN A 8 -5.05 5.13 -15.81
C GLN A 8 -5.40 5.16 -14.31
N ASN A 9 -4.78 4.31 -13.49
CA ASN A 9 -4.99 4.35 -12.04
C ASN A 9 -4.25 5.51 -11.38
N LEU A 10 -3.06 5.87 -11.87
CA LEU A 10 -2.33 7.05 -11.42
C LEU A 10 -3.09 8.34 -11.74
N ASP A 11 -3.66 8.48 -12.93
CA ASP A 11 -4.47 9.65 -13.33
C ASP A 11 -5.72 9.86 -12.44
N ARG A 12 -6.21 8.80 -11.80
CA ARG A 12 -7.36 8.84 -10.90
C ARG A 12 -6.99 9.28 -9.47
N VAL A 13 -5.70 9.27 -9.13
CA VAL A 13 -5.24 9.73 -7.81
C VAL A 13 -5.28 11.26 -7.80
N ARG A 14 -6.09 11.83 -6.90
CA ARG A 14 -6.09 13.28 -6.62
C ARG A 14 -5.67 13.54 -5.19
N ILE A 15 -4.82 14.56 -5.02
CA ILE A 15 -4.39 15.05 -3.70
C ILE A 15 -5.63 15.59 -2.98
N GLY A 16 -5.82 15.20 -1.70
CA GLY A 16 -6.95 15.64 -0.87
C GLY A 16 -8.20 14.75 -0.90
N LEU A 17 -8.09 13.48 -1.32
CA LEU A 17 -9.22 12.53 -1.35
C LEU A 17 -9.46 11.80 -0.01
N VAL A 18 -8.51 11.89 0.94
CA VAL A 18 -8.52 11.15 2.21
C VAL A 18 -8.56 12.14 3.38
N GLU A 19 -9.35 11.84 4.42
CA GLU A 19 -9.43 12.62 5.66
C GLU A 19 -8.05 12.83 6.29
N ASP A 20 -7.92 13.91 7.09
CA ASP A 20 -6.66 14.30 7.73
C ASP A 20 -5.98 13.12 8.43
N GLY A 21 -4.74 12.86 8.01
CA GLY A 21 -3.82 11.91 8.64
C GLY A 21 -3.41 10.74 7.76
N THR A 22 -2.15 10.34 7.86
CA THR A 22 -1.55 9.25 7.09
C THR A 22 -1.50 7.98 7.94
N ALA A 23 -2.22 6.94 7.52
CA ALA A 23 -2.22 5.62 8.15
C ALA A 23 -1.41 4.59 7.36
N ILE A 24 -0.09 4.77 7.33
CA ILE A 24 0.87 3.94 6.58
C ILE A 24 0.73 2.46 6.93
N GLY A 25 0.73 2.11 8.22
CA GLY A 25 0.65 0.71 8.63
C GLY A 25 -0.65 0.03 8.22
N SER A 26 -1.77 0.77 8.28
CA SER A 26 -3.07 0.29 7.81
C SER A 26 -3.08 0.08 6.29
N ALA A 27 -2.50 1.00 5.52
CA ALA A 27 -2.39 0.88 4.07
C ALA A 27 -1.57 -0.34 3.66
N MET A 28 -0.43 -0.58 4.34
CA MET A 28 0.41 -1.75 4.13
C MET A 28 -0.33 -3.05 4.48
N ALA A 29 -1.07 -3.10 5.59
CA ALA A 29 -1.84 -4.28 5.97
C ALA A 29 -2.96 -4.60 4.96
N ALA A 30 -3.67 -3.58 4.47
CA ALA A 30 -4.70 -3.75 3.45
C ALA A 30 -4.12 -4.27 2.13
N ALA A 31 -2.99 -3.71 1.69
CA ALA A 31 -2.29 -4.17 0.49
C ALA A 31 -1.76 -5.61 0.63
N ALA A 32 -1.17 -5.94 1.79
CA ALA A 32 -0.71 -7.28 2.11
C ALA A 32 -1.82 -8.32 1.99
N ASN A 33 -2.98 -8.04 2.61
CA ASN A 33 -4.16 -8.91 2.52
C ASN A 33 -4.60 -9.10 1.06
N ARG A 34 -4.63 -8.03 0.26
CA ARG A 34 -5.03 -8.10 -1.14
C ARG A 34 -4.05 -8.92 -2.00
N LEU A 35 -2.76 -8.83 -1.73
CA LEU A 35 -1.70 -9.52 -2.48
C LEU A 35 -1.51 -10.97 -2.01
N ASN A 36 -1.91 -11.31 -0.78
CA ASN A 36 -1.82 -12.66 -0.25
C ASN A 36 -2.72 -13.63 -1.04
N ASP A 37 -3.91 -13.18 -1.43
CA ASP A 37 -4.90 -13.98 -2.16
C ASP A 37 -4.61 -14.14 -3.66
N LYS A 38 -3.46 -13.63 -4.15
CA LYS A 38 -3.11 -13.63 -5.57
C LYS A 38 -1.93 -14.55 -5.85
N HIS A 39 -2.19 -15.60 -6.64
CA HIS A 39 -1.14 -16.45 -7.21
C HIS A 39 -0.38 -15.68 -8.31
N SER A 40 0.73 -15.06 -7.95
CA SER A 40 1.66 -14.43 -8.90
C SER A 40 3.10 -14.80 -8.55
N LYS A 41 3.97 -14.82 -9.57
CA LYS A 41 5.40 -15.14 -9.41
C LYS A 41 6.17 -14.04 -8.67
N SER A 42 5.67 -12.80 -8.68
CA SER A 42 6.30 -11.64 -8.07
C SER A 42 5.25 -10.67 -7.55
N ARG A 43 5.44 -10.15 -6.34
CA ARG A 43 4.54 -9.19 -5.69
C ARG A 43 5.36 -8.02 -5.18
N ALA A 44 4.93 -6.82 -5.55
CA ALA A 44 5.55 -5.58 -5.10
C ALA A 44 4.49 -4.62 -4.54
N LEU A 45 4.85 -3.85 -3.51
CA LEU A 45 4.01 -2.78 -2.95
C LEU A 45 4.75 -1.45 -3.01
N VAL A 46 4.19 -0.47 -3.73
CA VAL A 46 4.68 0.91 -3.72
C VAL A 46 3.70 1.77 -2.94
N LEU A 47 4.18 2.39 -1.85
CA LEU A 47 3.40 3.31 -1.03
C LEU A 47 3.76 4.75 -1.39
N LEU A 48 2.75 5.56 -1.72
CA LEU A 48 2.89 7.00 -1.91
C LEU A 48 2.20 7.71 -0.76
N THR A 49 2.94 8.54 -0.04
CA THR A 49 2.47 9.38 1.07
C THR A 49 3.18 10.73 1.01
N ASP A 50 2.49 11.79 1.42
CA ASP A 50 3.02 13.14 1.59
C ASP A 50 3.46 13.44 3.05
N GLY A 51 3.30 12.49 3.98
CA GLY A 51 3.59 12.70 5.40
C GLY A 51 3.90 11.45 6.23
N GLU A 52 4.11 11.67 7.52
CA GLU A 52 4.43 10.65 8.54
C GLU A 52 3.18 9.89 9.02
N ASN A 53 3.38 8.67 9.54
CA ASN A 53 2.29 7.89 10.13
C ASN A 53 1.76 8.55 11.41
N ASN A 54 0.71 9.37 11.27
CA ASN A 54 0.06 10.09 12.37
C ASN A 54 -1.37 9.60 12.63
N ALA A 55 -1.86 8.64 11.82
CA ALA A 55 -3.15 7.98 11.97
C ALA A 55 -3.01 6.45 11.93
N GLY A 56 -4.08 5.75 12.34
CA GLY A 56 -4.11 4.29 12.37
C GLY A 56 -3.42 3.66 13.59
N LYS A 57 -3.74 2.38 13.86
CA LYS A 57 -3.29 1.65 15.06
C LYS A 57 -2.10 0.73 14.81
N ILE A 58 -1.72 0.54 13.55
CA ILE A 58 -0.66 -0.39 13.16
C ILE A 58 0.62 0.42 12.91
N PRO A 59 1.69 0.19 13.68
CA PRO A 59 2.97 0.82 13.41
C PRO A 59 3.52 0.40 12.03
N PRO A 60 4.14 1.32 11.25
CA PRO A 60 4.69 1.00 9.94
C PRO A 60 5.68 -0.17 9.95
N ASN A 61 6.57 -0.23 10.93
CA ASN A 61 7.58 -1.29 11.04
C ASN A 61 6.93 -2.68 11.24
N THR A 62 5.91 -2.76 12.10
CA THR A 62 5.14 -3.99 12.31
C THR A 62 4.44 -4.44 11.03
N ALA A 63 3.87 -3.50 10.27
CA ALA A 63 3.25 -3.82 8.98
C ALA A 63 4.30 -4.28 7.95
N ALA A 64 5.47 -3.64 7.90
CA ALA A 64 6.56 -4.02 7.01
C ALA A 64 7.08 -5.44 7.29
N GLU A 65 7.21 -5.81 8.56
CA GLU A 65 7.58 -7.17 8.97
C GLU A 65 6.54 -8.20 8.48
N ALA A 66 5.25 -7.90 8.65
CA ALA A 66 4.18 -8.76 8.16
C ALA A 66 4.20 -8.91 6.62
N VAL A 67 4.37 -7.80 5.89
CA VAL A 67 4.48 -7.78 4.41
C VAL A 67 5.66 -8.63 3.94
N LYS A 68 6.81 -8.50 4.61
CA LYS A 68 8.02 -9.29 4.31
C LYS A 68 7.81 -10.78 4.60
N ALA A 69 7.13 -11.14 5.70
CA ALA A 69 6.82 -12.53 6.02
C ALA A 69 5.95 -13.19 4.93
N LEU A 70 5.11 -12.40 4.25
CA LEU A 70 4.31 -12.84 3.12
C LEU A 70 5.09 -12.90 1.79
N LYS A 71 6.40 -12.59 1.78
CA LYS A 71 7.24 -12.50 0.57
C LYS A 71 6.68 -11.51 -0.46
N ILE A 72 6.26 -10.35 0.04
CA ILE A 72 5.90 -9.17 -0.76
C ILE A 72 7.04 -8.17 -0.56
N HIS A 73 7.53 -7.59 -1.65
CA HIS A 73 8.73 -6.74 -1.66
C HIS A 73 8.40 -5.27 -1.93
#